data_AF-A0A962UHD5-F1
#
_entry.id   AF-A0A962UHD5-F1
#
_cell.length_a   1.000
_cell.length_b   1.000
_cell.length_c   1.000
_cell.angle_alpha   90.00
_cell.angle_beta   90.00
_cell.angle_gamma   90.00
#
_symmetry.space_group_name_H-M   'P 1'
#
loop_
_entity.id
_entity.type
_entity.pdbx_description
1 polymer ?
#
loop_
_entity_poly.entity_id
_entity_poly.type
_entity_poly.pdbx_seq_one_letter_code
_entity_poly.pdbx_strand_id
1 'polypeptide(L)'
;KAVNLRIDQVESMYRYLAIANYEDRFVIPTSHREYASATYDAFGERGGCGFSFGNGCSPGTDKTNLFGGKKVTIRRAIPIKVEPPTKA
;
A
#
# COMPACT_ATOMS: atom_id res chain seq x y z
N LYS A 1 4.66 33.46 -32.06
CA LYS A 1 5.05 32.35 -31.15
C LYS A 1 4.53 31.05 -31.75
N ALA A 2 5.40 30.10 -32.09
CA ALA A 2 5.04 28.92 -32.89
C ALA A 2 4.25 27.83 -32.14
N VAL A 3 4.15 27.90 -30.81
CA VAL A 3 3.64 26.77 -29.99
C VAL A 3 2.63 27.16 -28.89
N ASN A 4 2.11 28.40 -28.88
CA ASN A 4 1.09 28.86 -27.91
C ASN A 4 1.35 28.53 -26.42
N LEU A 5 2.62 28.44 -26.00
CA LEU A 5 2.99 28.29 -24.59
C LEU A 5 3.24 29.64 -23.92
N ARG A 6 2.74 29.76 -22.70
CA ARG A 6 2.98 30.88 -21.79
C ARG A 6 4.29 30.64 -21.00
N ILE A 7 4.93 31.70 -20.52
CA ILE A 7 6.30 31.61 -19.95
C ILE A 7 6.33 30.69 -18.72
N ASP A 8 5.32 30.77 -17.86
CA ASP A 8 5.12 29.91 -16.70
C ASP A 8 4.96 28.42 -17.07
N GLN A 9 4.35 28.12 -18.21
CA GLN A 9 4.25 26.73 -18.70
C GLN A 9 5.63 26.20 -19.11
N VAL A 10 6.45 27.04 -19.74
CA VAL A 10 7.83 26.66 -20.12
C VAL A 10 8.71 26.48 -18.88
N GLU A 11 8.57 27.34 -17.87
CA GLU A 11 9.32 27.24 -16.61
C GLU A 11 8.94 25.99 -15.81
N SER A 12 7.64 25.68 -15.71
CA SER A 12 7.18 24.44 -15.07
C SER A 12 7.65 23.20 -15.82
N MET A 13 7.59 23.21 -17.17
CA MET A 13 8.17 22.13 -17.98
C MET A 13 9.67 21.94 -17.70
N TYR A 14 10.44 23.03 -17.62
CA TYR A 14 11.86 22.96 -17.31
C TYR A 14 12.11 22.38 -15.90
N ARG A 15 11.29 22.74 -14.90
CA ARG A 15 11.34 22.15 -13.56
C ARG A 15 11.09 20.64 -13.58
N TYR A 16 10.01 20.18 -14.20
CA TYR A 16 9.63 18.76 -14.17
C TYR A 16 10.50 17.88 -15.08
N LEU A 17 10.96 18.41 -16.22
CA LEU A 17 11.66 17.61 -17.24
C LEU A 17 13.19 17.73 -17.15
N ALA A 18 13.74 18.92 -16.90
CA ALA A 18 15.19 19.14 -16.90
C ALA A 18 15.80 19.02 -15.51
N ILE A 19 15.23 19.71 -14.51
CA ILE A 19 15.70 19.63 -13.13
C ILE A 19 15.29 18.29 -12.52
N ALA A 20 14.01 17.94 -12.64
CA ALA A 20 13.44 16.65 -12.25
C ALA A 20 13.81 16.23 -10.82
N ASN A 21 13.53 17.11 -9.86
CA ASN A 21 13.71 16.82 -8.43
C ASN A 21 12.98 15.51 -8.03
N TYR A 22 13.47 14.82 -7.00
CA TYR A 22 12.91 13.54 -6.58
C TYR A 22 11.41 13.61 -6.26
N GLU A 23 11.00 14.62 -5.49
CA GLU A 23 9.59 14.85 -5.12
C GLU A 23 8.70 15.20 -6.33
N ASP A 24 9.29 15.79 -7.37
CA ASP A 24 8.61 16.14 -8.62
C ASP A 24 8.51 14.94 -9.59
N ARG A 25 9.40 13.94 -9.45
CA ARG A 25 9.40 12.71 -10.26
C ARG A 25 8.46 11.63 -9.71
N PHE A 26 8.35 11.52 -8.39
CA PHE A 26 7.67 10.41 -7.74
C PHE A 26 6.59 10.90 -6.77
N VAL A 27 5.38 11.05 -7.30
CA VAL A 27 4.18 11.33 -6.50
C VAL A 27 3.44 10.03 -6.24
N ILE A 28 3.98 9.20 -5.35
CA ILE A 28 3.42 7.89 -4.99
C ILE A 28 2.80 7.98 -3.59
N PRO A 29 1.45 8.01 -3.46
CA PRO A 29 0.80 8.04 -2.16
C PRO A 29 0.90 6.67 -1.47
N THR A 30 0.75 6.67 -0.14
CA THR A 30 0.66 5.43 0.63
C THR A 30 -0.61 4.66 0.30
N SER A 31 -0.49 3.34 0.15
CA SER A 31 -1.62 2.46 -0.15
C SER A 31 -2.55 2.20 1.03
N HIS A 32 -2.25 2.76 2.21
CA HIS A 32 -3.13 2.71 3.39
C HIS A 32 -3.59 1.27 3.74
N ARG A 33 -2.65 0.30 3.73
CA ARG A 33 -2.93 -1.13 3.94
C ARG A 33 -3.54 -1.42 5.32
N GLU A 34 -3.38 -0.53 6.28
CA GLU A 34 -3.97 -0.58 7.61
C GLU A 34 -5.51 -0.51 7.61
N TYR A 35 -6.13 0.10 6.60
CA TYR A 35 -7.59 0.21 6.50
C TYR A 35 -8.25 -0.97 5.76
N ALA A 36 -7.46 -1.80 5.08
CA ALA A 36 -7.93 -2.97 4.33
C ALA A 36 -8.21 -4.17 5.25
N SER A 37 -9.04 -3.95 6.27
CA SER A 37 -9.40 -4.92 7.32
C SER A 37 -10.02 -6.23 6.82
N ALA A 38 -10.57 -6.25 5.59
CA ALA A 38 -11.17 -7.44 5.00
C ALA A 38 -10.18 -8.36 4.25
N THR A 39 -9.00 -7.85 3.89
CA THR A 39 -8.01 -8.58 3.07
C THR A 39 -6.63 -8.71 3.73
N TYR A 40 -6.26 -7.81 4.65
CA TYR A 40 -4.93 -7.78 5.26
C TYR A 40 -5.02 -7.42 6.75
N ASP A 41 -4.79 -8.40 7.64
CA ASP A 41 -4.51 -8.11 9.05
C ASP A 41 -3.11 -7.49 9.16
N ALA A 42 -3.04 -6.16 9.05
CA ALA A 42 -1.78 -5.41 9.11
C ALA A 42 -0.97 -5.68 10.40
N PHE A 43 -1.65 -6.03 11.50
CA PHE A 43 -0.99 -6.38 12.76
C PHE A 43 -0.41 -7.81 12.74
N GLY A 44 -1.09 -8.74 12.06
CA GLY A 44 -0.60 -10.09 11.79
C GLY A 44 0.56 -10.11 10.78
N GLU A 45 0.50 -9.31 9.73
CA GLU A 45 1.52 -9.26 8.67
C GLU A 45 2.84 -8.64 9.15
N ARG A 46 2.79 -7.59 9.98
CA ARG A 46 4.00 -6.90 10.47
C ARG A 46 4.98 -7.84 11.19
N GLY A 47 4.48 -8.89 11.84
CA GLY A 47 5.29 -9.89 12.54
C GLY A 47 5.29 -11.29 11.91
N GLY A 48 4.44 -11.52 10.90
CA GLY A 48 4.25 -12.83 10.27
C GLY A 48 4.78 -12.92 8.84
N CYS A 49 5.01 -11.78 8.17
CA CYS A 49 5.51 -11.74 6.80
C CYS A 49 7.04 -11.61 6.77
N GLY A 50 7.72 -12.51 6.04
CA GLY A 50 9.19 -12.50 5.86
C GLY A 50 9.91 -13.78 6.26
N PHE A 51 9.37 -14.57 7.19
CA PHE A 51 9.81 -15.94 7.49
C PHE A 51 8.75 -16.93 7.00
N SER A 52 9.06 -17.75 5.99
CA SER A 52 8.13 -18.77 5.50
C SER A 52 8.70 -20.17 5.65
N PHE A 53 7.95 -21.03 6.34
CA PHE A 53 8.20 -22.48 6.41
C PHE A 53 7.36 -23.27 5.38
N GLY A 54 6.91 -22.61 4.29
CA GLY A 54 6.22 -23.27 3.17
C GLY A 54 4.78 -22.83 2.91
N ASN A 55 4.41 -21.57 3.16
CA ASN A 55 3.15 -20.99 2.63
C ASN A 55 3.08 -19.46 2.58
N GLY A 56 4.22 -18.78 2.42
CA GLY A 56 4.32 -17.31 2.25
C GLY A 56 3.58 -16.47 3.29
N CYS A 57 3.46 -15.16 3.03
CA CYS A 57 2.53 -14.28 3.75
C CYS A 57 1.07 -14.51 3.29
N SER A 58 0.80 -15.61 2.58
CA SER A 58 -0.51 -15.91 2.02
C SER A 58 -1.27 -16.78 3.01
N PRO A 59 -2.38 -16.29 3.59
CA PRO A 59 -3.30 -17.18 4.28
C PRO A 59 -3.96 -18.02 3.20
N GLY A 60 -3.40 -19.20 2.90
CA GLY A 60 -4.01 -20.14 1.96
C GLY A 60 -5.52 -20.25 2.22
N THR A 61 -6.31 -20.33 1.17
CA THR A 61 -7.78 -20.19 1.22
C THR A 61 -8.44 -21.30 2.05
N ASP A 62 -7.76 -22.42 2.26
CA ASP A 62 -8.29 -23.58 2.95
C ASP A 62 -8.03 -23.55 4.47
N LYS A 63 -9.02 -23.97 5.25
CA LYS A 63 -8.92 -24.04 6.73
C LYS A 63 -7.97 -25.14 7.21
N THR A 64 -7.73 -26.15 6.37
CA THR A 64 -6.94 -27.35 6.67
C THR A 64 -5.74 -27.43 5.72
N ASN A 65 -4.54 -27.70 6.24
CA ASN A 65 -3.36 -28.01 5.44
C ASN A 65 -3.02 -29.51 5.55
N LEU A 66 -2.37 -30.06 4.53
CA LEU A 66 -1.98 -31.47 4.47
C LEU A 66 -1.05 -31.88 5.63
N PHE A 67 -0.31 -30.93 6.18
CA PHE A 67 0.69 -31.15 7.22
C PHE A 67 0.20 -30.80 8.65
N GLY A 68 -1.08 -30.49 8.84
CA GLY A 68 -1.67 -30.23 10.16
C GLY A 68 -1.12 -29.01 10.93
N GLY A 69 -0.29 -28.16 10.30
CA GLY A 69 0.29 -26.97 10.92
C GLY A 69 -0.73 -25.86 11.16
N LYS A 70 -0.60 -25.10 12.24
CA LYS A 70 -1.46 -23.92 12.49
C LYS A 70 -1.05 -22.76 11.58
N LYS A 71 -2.02 -21.95 11.11
CA LYS A 71 -1.73 -20.69 10.40
C LYS A 71 -1.08 -19.70 11.36
N VAL A 72 0.14 -19.27 11.04
CA VAL A 72 0.94 -18.35 11.89
C VAL A 72 0.39 -16.92 11.88
N THR A 73 -0.35 -16.55 10.84
CA THR A 73 -0.86 -15.19 10.59
C THR A 73 -2.20 -14.87 11.27
N ILE A 74 -2.91 -15.86 11.84
CA ILE A 74 -4.20 -15.61 12.50
C ILE A 74 -3.94 -15.22 13.95
N ARG A 75 -3.91 -13.91 14.22
CA ARG A 75 -4.09 -13.37 15.57
C ARG A 75 -5.58 -13.04 15.76
N ARG A 76 -6.14 -13.31 16.94
CA ARG A 76 -7.49 -12.85 17.31
C ARG A 76 -7.45 -11.33 17.53
N ALA A 77 -7.38 -10.56 16.46
CA ALA A 77 -7.49 -9.11 16.51
C ALA A 77 -8.96 -8.71 16.59
N ILE A 78 -9.29 -7.83 17.53
CA ILE A 78 -10.62 -7.21 17.63
C ILE A 78 -10.70 -6.17 16.50
N PRO A 79 -11.70 -6.23 15.60
CA PRO A 79 -11.78 -5.31 14.48
C PRO A 79 -12.02 -3.88 14.97
N ILE A 80 -11.18 -2.94 14.52
CA ILE A 80 -11.36 -1.50 14.76
C ILE A 80 -12.40 -1.00 13.76
N LYS A 81 -13.51 -0.43 14.25
CA LYS A 81 -14.49 0.27 13.41
C LYS A 81 -13.93 1.64 13.05
N VAL A 82 -13.66 1.86 11.77
CA VAL A 82 -13.29 3.18 11.25
C VAL A 82 -14.54 3.80 10.64
N GLU A 83 -15.02 4.89 11.24
CA GLU A 83 -16.10 5.70 10.64
C GLU A 83 -15.56 6.51 9.46
N PRO A 84 -16.30 6.60 8.34
CA PRO A 84 -15.83 7.36 7.18
C PRO A 84 -15.74 8.85 7.53
N PRO A 85 -14.73 9.58 7.00
CA PRO A 85 -14.61 11.01 7.24
C PRO A 85 -15.86 11.71 6.71
N THR A 86 -16.50 12.52 7.56
CA THR A 86 -17.61 13.39 7.18
C THR A 86 -17.12 14.33 6.09
N LYS A 87 -17.69 14.17 4.90
CA LYS A 87 -17.39 14.99 3.72
C LYS A 87 -17.81 16.43 4.04
N ALA A 88 -16.86 17.34 4.13
CA ALA A 88 -17.10 18.79 4.16
C ALA A 88 -17.39 19.30 2.74
#